data_AF-A0A7C4SIB9-F1
#
_entry.id   AF-A0A7C4SIB9-F1
#
_cell.length_a   1.000
_cell.length_b   1.000
_cell.length_c   1.000
_cell.angle_alpha   90.00
_cell.angle_beta   90.00
_cell.angle_gamma   90.00
#
_symmetry.space_group_name_H-M   'P 1'
#
loop_
_entity.id
_entity.type
_entity.pdbx_description
1 polymer ?
#
loop_
_entity_poly.entity_id
_entity_poly.type
_entity_poly.pdbx_seq_one_letter_code
_entity_poly.pdbx_strand_id
1 'polypeptide(L)' 'MEQKKYRCPYCEQSFDTEDELSKHMDKVHIGKGLLEGDRRKR' A
#
# COMPACT_ATOMS: atom_id res chain seq x y z
N MET A 1 -12.75 17.14 6.74
CA MET A 1 -12.68 15.66 6.74
C MET A 1 -11.57 15.27 5.79
N GLU A 2 -10.40 14.90 6.30
CA GLU A 2 -9.28 14.48 5.46
C GLU A 2 -9.49 13.01 5.08
N GLN A 3 -10.06 12.76 3.89
CA GLN A 3 -9.98 11.44 3.29
C GLN A 3 -8.51 11.23 2.87
N LYS A 4 -7.71 10.59 3.72
CA LYS A 4 -6.38 10.12 3.35
C LYS A 4 -6.55 8.99 2.35
N LYS A 5 -6.51 9.34 1.06
CA LYS A 5 -6.47 8.38 -0.05
C LYS A 5 -5.11 7.71 -0.07
N TYR A 6 -5.11 6.39 -0.21
CA TYR A 6 -3.92 5.57 -0.30
C TYR A 6 -3.37 5.70 -1.71
N ARG A 7 -2.27 6.45 -1.88
CA ARG A 7 -1.65 6.64 -3.20
C ARG A 7 -0.47 5.69 -3.38
N CYS A 8 -0.48 4.95 -4.48
CA CYS A 8 0.63 4.12 -4.90
C CYS A 8 1.83 5.00 -5.32
N PRO A 9 3.03 4.81 -4.74
CA PRO A 9 4.22 5.58 -5.12
C PRO A 9 4.88 5.08 -6.41
N TYR A 10 4.49 3.91 -6.92
CA TYR A 10 5.12 3.30 -8.10
C TYR A 10 4.40 3.62 -9.41
N CYS A 11 3.08 3.82 -9.36
CA CYS A 11 2.29 4.17 -10.54
C CYS A 11 1.21 5.23 -10.25
N GLU A 12 1.37 5.97 -9.15
CA GLU A 12 0.59 7.17 -8.81
C GLU A 12 -0.92 6.99 -8.66
N GLN A 13 -1.42 5.75 -8.70
CA GLN A 13 -2.83 5.43 -8.50
C GLN A 13 -3.30 5.79 -7.09
N SER A 14 -4.46 6.41 -6.99
CA SER A 14 -5.11 6.75 -5.72
C SER A 14 -6.24 5.78 -5.42
N PHE A 15 -6.23 5.20 -4.23
CA PHE A 15 -7.24 4.29 -3.71
C PHE A 15 -7.91 4.91 -2.50
N ASP A 16 -9.17 4.57 -2.27
CA ASP A 16 -9.93 5.08 -1.12
C ASP A 16 -9.72 4.23 0.14
N THR A 17 -9.16 3.02 -0.01
CA THR A 17 -8.91 2.08 1.09
C THR A 17 -7.56 1.40 1.00
N GLU A 18 -7.07 0.94 2.15
CA GLU A 18 -5.82 0.17 2.25
C GLU A 18 -5.93 -1.20 1.57
N ASP A 19 -7.11 -1.85 1.61
CA ASP A 19 -7.34 -3.15 0.94
C ASP A 19 -7.15 -3.05 -0.57
N GLU A 20 -7.64 -1.97 -1.18
CA GLU A 20 -7.46 -1.72 -2.61
C GLU A 20 -6.01 -1.41 -2.96
N LEU A 21 -5.33 -0.59 -2.15
CA LEU A 21 -3.90 -0.34 -2.34
C LEU A 21 -3.10 -1.63 -2.16
N SER A 22 -3.42 -2.46 -1.17
CA SER A 22 -2.77 -3.75 -0.91
C SER A 22 -2.97 -4.71 -2.06
N LYS A 23 -4.21 -4.92 -2.52
CA LYS A 23 -4.50 -5.73 -3.73
C LYS A 23 -3.86 -5.17 -4.99
N HIS A 24 -3.73 -3.85 -5.10
CA HIS A 24 -3.07 -3.21 -6.22
C HIS A 24 -1.56 -3.41 -6.18
N MET A 25 -0.93 -3.10 -5.04
CA MET A 25 0.45 -3.45 -4.73
C MET A 25 0.67 -4.90 -5.01
N ASP A 26 -0.30 -5.76 -4.71
CA ASP A 26 -0.17 -7.16 -4.98
C ASP A 26 -0.25 -7.42 -6.51
N LYS A 27 -1.39 -7.21 -7.15
CA LYS A 27 -1.56 -7.55 -8.57
C LYS A 27 -0.59 -6.85 -9.53
N VAL A 28 -0.15 -5.64 -9.20
CA VAL A 28 0.70 -4.80 -10.06
C VAL A 28 2.16 -4.78 -9.58
N HIS A 29 2.39 -4.89 -8.27
CA HIS A 29 3.71 -4.78 -7.66
C HIS A 29 4.13 -5.99 -6.76
N ILE A 30 3.35 -7.11 -6.65
CA ILE A 30 3.60 -8.30 -5.77
C ILE A 30 4.81 -9.13 -6.20
N GLY A 31 5.74 -8.55 -6.93
CA GLY A 31 7.11 -9.02 -6.84
C GLY A 31 7.75 -8.72 -5.48
N LYS A 32 7.16 -7.83 -4.66
CA LYS A 32 7.80 -7.36 -3.41
C LYS A 32 6.96 -7.63 -2.16
N GLY A 33 6.66 -8.90 -1.91
CA GLY A 33 6.05 -9.40 -0.66
C GLY A 33 6.92 -9.27 0.60
N LEU A 34 7.64 -8.17 0.75
CA LEU A 34 8.52 -7.96 1.91
C LEU A 34 8.77 -6.47 2.15
N LEU A 35 7.79 -5.76 2.67
CA LEU A 35 8.00 -4.52 3.41
C LEU A 35 6.69 -4.08 4.05
N GLU A 36 6.61 -3.72 5.32
CA GLU A 36 7.58 -3.71 6.40
C GLU A 36 6.68 -3.83 7.64
N GLY A 37 6.61 -5.05 8.15
CA GLY A 37 5.96 -5.35 9.42
C GLY A 37 6.96 -5.25 10.58
N ASP A 38 7.98 -4.39 10.50
CA ASP A 38 8.95 -4.14 11.56
C ASP A 38 8.32 -3.29 12.68
N ARG A 39 7.22 -3.79 13.25
CA ARG A 39 6.76 -3.42 14.58
C ARG A 39 7.15 -4.53 15.54
N ARG A 40 8.40 -4.46 16.02
CA ARG A 40 8.73 -4.40 17.45
C ARG A 40 10.24 -4.34 17.63
N LYS A 41 10.73 -3.11 17.79
CA LYS A 41 11.87 -2.82 18.64
C LYS A 41 11.50 -3.20 20.08
N ARG A 42 12.08 -4.27 20.62
CA ARG A 42 12.33 -4.42 22.06
C ARG A 42 13.51 -5.34 22.31
#